data_AF-A0A9D0G913-F1
#
_entry.id   AF-A0A9D0G913-F1
#
_cell.length_a   1.000
_cell.length_b   1.000
_cell.length_c   1.000
_cell.angle_alpha   90.00
_cell.angle_beta   90.00
_cell.angle_gamma   90.00
#
_symmetry.space_group_name_H-M   'P 1'
#
loop_
_entity.id
_entity.type
_entity.pdbx_description
1 polymer ?
#
loop_
_entity_poly.entity_id
_entity_poly.type
_entity_poly.pdbx_seq_one_letter_code
_entity_poly.pdbx_strand_id
1 'polypeptide(L)'
;MTVFRLTPLEVWTLAAMATLPIEPDSALSVWLSQFDAPEVDNLAERGIRRLQAKGYLSPEDGQVPDDLLEALTLLALSRTTLTTILRGGSVQIHAHFAQVNNWLAQYMPEDNALVVHSPEPMAAV
;
A
#
# COMPACT_ATOMS: atom_id res chain seq x y z
N MET A 1 0.15 -15.66 -3.25
CA MET A 1 0.08 -14.38 -2.53
C MET A 1 1.39 -13.64 -2.73
N THR A 2 1.36 -12.54 -3.48
CA THR A 2 2.53 -11.70 -3.74
C THR A 2 2.65 -10.65 -2.62
N VAL A 3 3.87 -10.24 -2.28
CA VAL A 3 4.14 -9.24 -1.23
C VAL A 3 4.95 -8.11 -1.82
N PHE A 4 4.50 -6.88 -1.61
CA PHE A 4 5.16 -5.66 -2.08
C PHE A 4 5.61 -4.84 -0.88
N ARG A 5 6.84 -4.31 -0.94
CA ARG A 5 7.38 -3.42 0.09
C ARG A 5 7.71 -2.07 -0.51
N LEU A 6 6.97 -1.04 -0.11
CA LEU A 6 6.99 0.30 -0.69
C LEU A 6 7.49 1.33 0.33
N THR A 7 8.30 2.26 -0.11
CA THR A 7 8.65 3.46 0.68
C THR A 7 7.57 4.53 0.51
N PRO A 8 7.50 5.55 1.38
CA PRO A 8 6.53 6.65 1.22
C PRO A 8 6.60 7.32 -0.15
N LEU A 9 7.82 7.55 -0.66
CA LEU A 9 8.02 8.11 -2.00
C LEU A 9 7.39 7.23 -3.09
N GLU A 10 7.60 5.92 -3.01
CA GLU A 10 7.07 4.96 -3.99
C GLU A 10 5.53 4.89 -3.93
N VAL A 11 4.95 4.96 -2.72
CA VAL A 11 3.48 5.01 -2.55
C VAL A 11 2.92 6.31 -3.10
N TRP A 12 3.52 7.46 -2.81
CA TRP A 12 3.10 8.75 -3.38
C TRP A 12 3.18 8.75 -4.91
N THR A 13 4.24 8.17 -5.48
CA THR A 13 4.40 8.06 -6.94
C THR A 13 3.30 7.20 -7.55
N LEU A 14 3.03 6.02 -6.99
CA LEU A 14 1.96 5.15 -7.47
C LEU A 14 0.58 5.81 -7.31
N ALA A 15 0.35 6.48 -6.18
CA ALA A 15 -0.89 7.22 -5.92
C ALA A 15 -1.14 8.32 -6.96
N ALA A 16 -0.10 9.10 -7.30
CA ALA A 16 -0.20 10.14 -8.30
C ALA A 16 -0.37 9.57 -9.72
N MET A 17 0.43 8.57 -10.10
CA MET A 17 0.40 7.98 -11.44
C MET A 17 -0.92 7.28 -11.75
N ALA A 18 -1.43 6.49 -10.80
CA ALA A 18 -2.67 5.74 -10.97
C ALA A 18 -3.92 6.54 -10.56
N THR A 19 -3.76 7.81 -10.18
CA THR A 19 -4.85 8.66 -9.70
C THR A 19 -5.69 7.97 -8.60
N LEU A 20 -5.02 7.39 -7.61
CA LEU A 20 -5.69 6.59 -6.59
C LEU A 20 -6.76 7.41 -5.86
N PRO A 21 -7.98 6.87 -5.68
CA PRO A 21 -9.06 7.56 -4.97
C PRO A 21 -8.83 7.47 -3.45
N ILE A 22 -7.87 8.23 -2.95
CA ILE A 22 -7.53 8.24 -1.51
C ILE A 22 -8.63 8.96 -0.74
N GLU A 23 -9.48 8.17 -0.09
CA GLU A 23 -10.53 8.67 0.79
C GLU A 23 -9.91 9.22 2.09
N PRO A 24 -10.49 10.27 2.69
CA PRO A 24 -10.14 10.71 4.04
C PRO A 24 -10.28 9.57 5.05
N ASP A 25 -9.37 9.53 6.03
CA ASP A 25 -9.30 8.52 7.09
C ASP A 25 -9.11 7.07 6.61
N SER A 26 -8.82 6.88 5.32
CA SER A 26 -8.47 5.57 4.79
C SER A 26 -7.14 5.06 5.31
N ALA A 27 -6.94 3.73 5.32
CA ALA A 27 -5.68 3.14 5.78
C ALA A 27 -4.47 3.75 5.07
N LEU A 28 -4.58 4.02 3.76
CA LEU A 28 -3.51 4.66 2.99
C LEU A 28 -3.31 6.12 3.42
N SER A 29 -4.40 6.89 3.57
CA SER A 29 -4.30 8.31 3.97
C SER A 29 -3.71 8.48 5.38
N VAL A 30 -4.10 7.62 6.32
CA VAL A 30 -3.61 7.62 7.71
C VAL A 30 -2.14 7.24 7.79
N TRP A 31 -1.68 6.34 6.92
CA TRP A 31 -0.27 6.01 6.83
C TRP A 31 0.54 7.13 6.18
N LEU A 32 0.08 7.68 5.05
CA LEU A 32 0.77 8.76 4.33
C LEU A 32 0.85 10.07 5.13
N SER A 33 -0.11 10.35 6.02
CA SER A 33 -0.11 11.56 6.84
C SER A 33 1.05 11.65 7.84
N GLN A 34 1.78 10.56 8.05
CA GLN A 34 2.97 10.50 8.90
C GLN A 34 4.23 11.01 8.18
N PHE A 35 4.15 11.29 6.88
CA PHE A 35 5.27 11.68 6.04
C PHE A 35 4.97 13.00 5.33
N ASP A 36 6.01 13.80 5.12
CA ASP A 36 5.89 14.99 4.28
C ASP A 36 5.59 14.59 2.83
N ALA A 37 4.66 15.33 2.21
CA ALA A 37 4.39 15.17 0.79
C ALA A 37 5.66 15.51 -0.01
N PRO A 38 6.15 14.60 -0.88
CA PRO A 38 7.32 14.87 -1.70
C PRO A 38 7.02 15.91 -2.78
N GLU A 39 8.04 16.68 -3.19
CA GLU A 39 7.95 17.55 -4.36
C GLU A 39 7.65 16.74 -5.63
N VAL A 40 6.95 17.35 -6.59
CA VAL A 40 6.52 16.70 -7.83
C VAL A 40 7.70 16.15 -8.63
N ASP A 41 8.81 16.88 -8.71
CA ASP A 41 10.02 16.45 -9.43
C ASP A 41 10.61 15.16 -8.83
N ASN A 42 10.48 14.98 -7.51
CA ASN A 42 10.96 13.79 -6.82
C ASN A 42 10.11 12.55 -7.16
N LEU A 43 8.81 12.73 -7.40
CA LEU A 43 7.93 11.64 -7.85
C LEU A 43 8.34 11.17 -9.24
N ALA A 44 8.49 12.10 -10.18
CA ALA A 44 8.78 11.83 -11.58
C ALA A 44 10.16 11.20 -11.78
N GLU A 45 11.19 11.67 -11.05
CA GLU A 45 12.54 11.15 -11.26
C GLU A 45 12.91 10.02 -10.30
N ARG A 46 12.77 10.23 -9.00
CA ARG A 46 13.28 9.30 -7.99
C ARG A 46 12.29 8.18 -7.73
N GLY A 47 11.00 8.50 -7.65
CA GLY A 47 9.93 7.52 -7.46
C GLY A 47 9.85 6.49 -8.58
N ILE A 48 9.73 6.97 -9.83
CA ILE A 48 9.65 6.12 -11.03
C ILE A 48 10.88 5.19 -11.13
N ARG A 49 12.10 5.72 -11.00
CA ARG A 49 13.32 4.91 -11.08
C ARG A 49 13.38 3.82 -10.01
N ARG A 50 12.92 4.11 -8.79
CA ARG A 50 12.91 3.11 -7.69
C ARG A 50 11.87 2.02 -7.93
N LEU A 51 10.69 2.38 -8.42
CA LEU A 51 9.64 1.43 -8.78
C LEU A 51 10.11 0.51 -9.92
N GLN A 52 10.75 1.07 -10.94
CA GLN A 52 11.35 0.29 -12.04
C GLN A 52 12.46 -0.64 -11.54
N ALA A 53 13.35 -0.15 -10.67
CA ALA A 53 14.42 -0.97 -10.08
C ALA A 53 13.88 -2.15 -9.24
N LYS A 54 12.68 -2.02 -8.67
CA LYS A 54 11.98 -3.10 -7.94
C LYS A 54 11.15 -4.01 -8.85
N GLY A 55 10.99 -3.66 -10.13
CA GLY A 55 10.08 -4.35 -11.05
C GLY A 55 8.59 -4.09 -10.75
N TYR A 56 8.28 -3.03 -9.99
CA TYR A 56 6.89 -2.64 -9.66
C TYR A 56 6.31 -1.66 -10.68
N LEU A 57 7.12 -1.23 -11.63
CA LEU A 57 6.73 -0.40 -12.76
C LEU A 57 7.54 -0.84 -13.97
N SER A 58 6.88 -1.21 -15.04
CA SER A 58 7.55 -1.56 -16.30
C SER A 58 8.17 -0.32 -16.94
N PRO A 59 9.43 -0.37 -17.38
CA PRO A 59 10.07 0.74 -18.05
C PRO A 59 9.58 0.94 -19.50
N GLU A 60 8.95 -0.07 -20.09
CA GLU A 60 8.54 -0.04 -21.50
C GLU A 60 7.18 0.64 -21.69
N ASP A 61 6.21 0.28 -20.85
CA ASP A 61 4.81 0.69 -20.98
C ASP A 61 4.25 1.35 -19.71
N GLY A 62 5.05 1.45 -18.64
CA GLY A 62 4.60 2.02 -17.37
C GLY A 62 3.57 1.16 -16.64
N GLN A 63 3.45 -0.13 -16.98
CA GLN A 63 2.51 -1.03 -16.31
C GLN A 63 2.94 -1.29 -14.86
N VAL A 64 1.99 -1.18 -13.95
CA VAL A 64 2.12 -1.59 -12.53
C VAL A 64 1.46 -2.96 -12.37
N PRO A 65 2.00 -3.89 -11.57
CA PRO A 65 1.32 -5.16 -11.30
C PRO A 65 -0.09 -4.94 -10.76
N ASP A 66 -1.09 -5.64 -11.33
CA ASP A 66 -2.50 -5.47 -10.98
C ASP A 66 -2.74 -5.70 -9.49
N ASP A 67 -2.21 -6.79 -8.91
CA ASP A 67 -2.28 -7.10 -7.48
C ASP A 67 -1.80 -5.95 -6.58
N LEU A 68 -0.75 -5.23 -7.00
CA LEU A 68 -0.21 -4.11 -6.25
C LEU A 68 -1.17 -2.91 -6.33
N LEU A 69 -1.68 -2.63 -7.53
CA LEU A 69 -2.60 -1.53 -7.74
C LEU A 69 -3.93 -1.77 -7.00
N GLU A 70 -4.44 -2.99 -7.02
CA GLU A 70 -5.64 -3.40 -6.29
C GLU A 70 -5.43 -3.28 -4.77
N ALA A 71 -4.29 -3.74 -4.24
CA ALA A 71 -3.98 -3.59 -2.82
C ALA A 71 -3.97 -2.13 -2.38
N LEU A 72 -3.27 -1.25 -3.12
CA LEU A 72 -3.22 0.17 -2.80
C LEU A 72 -4.59 0.83 -2.95
N THR A 73 -5.39 0.43 -3.94
CA THR A 73 -6.75 0.93 -4.13
C THR A 73 -7.65 0.54 -2.94
N LEU A 74 -7.56 -0.69 -2.45
CA LEU A 74 -8.30 -1.11 -1.26
C LEU A 74 -7.88 -0.33 -0.02
N LEU A 75 -6.57 -0.12 0.19
CA LEU A 75 -6.08 0.69 1.28
C LEU A 75 -6.55 2.15 1.17
N ALA A 76 -6.61 2.70 -0.05
CA ALA A 76 -7.07 4.06 -0.36
C ALA A 76 -8.57 4.28 -0.12
N LEU A 77 -9.37 3.23 -0.28
CA LEU A 77 -10.83 3.27 -0.11
C LEU A 77 -11.31 2.75 1.26
N SER A 78 -10.47 2.00 1.97
CA SER A 78 -10.86 1.36 3.23
C SER A 78 -11.26 2.37 4.29
N ARG A 79 -12.46 2.24 4.84
CA ARG A 79 -12.89 3.03 6.02
C ARG A 79 -12.79 2.25 7.32
N THR A 80 -12.63 0.93 7.19
CA THR A 80 -12.53 0.01 8.31
C THR A 80 -11.21 -0.73 8.22
N THR A 81 -10.46 -0.68 9.30
CA THR A 81 -9.23 -1.44 9.48
C THR A 81 -9.40 -2.43 10.62
N LEU A 82 -9.14 -3.70 10.33
CA LEU A 82 -9.06 -4.75 11.35
C LEU A 82 -7.60 -4.88 11.76
N THR A 83 -7.34 -4.89 13.06
CA THR A 83 -5.99 -5.10 13.58
C THR A 83 -5.97 -6.37 14.42
N THR A 84 -5.10 -7.30 14.04
CA THR A 84 -4.84 -8.53 14.79
C THR A 84 -3.49 -8.38 15.49
N ILE A 85 -3.51 -8.59 16.80
CA ILE A 85 -2.30 -8.59 17.63
C ILE A 85 -2.01 -10.02 18.03
N LEU A 86 -0.92 -10.57 17.51
CA LEU A 86 -0.42 -11.88 17.90
C LEU A 86 0.70 -11.69 18.94
N ARG A 87 0.51 -12.24 20.13
CA ARG A 87 1.48 -12.14 21.24
C ARG A 87 2.02 -13.52 21.59
N GLY A 88 3.34 -13.67 21.60
CA GLY A 88 4.04 -14.88 22.01
C GLY A 88 5.29 -14.55 22.82
N GLY A 89 5.28 -14.86 24.12
CA GLY A 89 6.38 -14.49 25.02
C GLY A 89 6.61 -12.97 25.03
N SER A 90 7.83 -12.55 24.67
CA SER A 90 8.22 -11.14 24.54
C SER A 90 7.98 -10.54 23.14
N VAL A 91 7.46 -11.32 22.19
CA VAL A 91 7.22 -10.88 20.81
C VAL A 91 5.76 -10.47 20.63
N GLN A 92 5.56 -9.33 19.99
CA GLN A 92 4.25 -8.83 19.59
C GLN A 92 4.28 -8.51 18.09
N ILE A 93 3.38 -9.13 17.34
CA ILE A 93 3.22 -8.93 15.89
C ILE A 93 1.87 -8.25 15.65
N HIS A 94 1.89 -7.18 14.87
CA HIS A 94 0.70 -6.45 14.46
C HIS A 94 0.44 -6.73 12.99
N ALA A 95 -0.71 -7.32 12.69
CA ALA A 95 -1.19 -7.48 11.32
C ALA A 95 -2.41 -6.57 11.13
N HIS A 96 -2.39 -5.75 10.08
CA HIS A 96 -3.50 -4.86 9.75
C HIS A 96 -4.16 -5.33 8.47
N PHE A 97 -5.46 -5.13 8.40
CA PHE A 97 -6.26 -5.50 7.25
C PHE A 97 -7.19 -4.36 6.88
N ALA A 98 -7.05 -3.87 5.66
CA ALA A 98 -7.95 -2.90 5.05
C ALA A 98 -9.10 -3.68 4.39
N GLN A 99 -10.35 -3.36 4.77
CA GLN A 99 -11.53 -4.02 4.20
C GLN A 99 -12.34 -3.03 3.37
N VAL A 100 -12.71 -3.46 2.15
CA VAL A 100 -13.72 -2.79 1.31
C VAL A 100 -14.64 -3.86 0.73
N ASN A 101 -15.94 -3.76 0.99
CA ASN A 101 -16.91 -4.78 0.62
C ASN A 101 -16.46 -6.19 1.12
N ASN A 102 -16.39 -7.16 0.22
CA ASN A 102 -15.93 -8.53 0.49
C ASN A 102 -14.44 -8.73 0.16
N TRP A 103 -13.66 -7.66 0.02
CA TRP A 103 -12.24 -7.73 -0.27
C TRP A 103 -11.41 -7.25 0.92
N LEU A 104 -10.29 -7.92 1.12
CA LEU A 104 -9.39 -7.68 2.23
C LEU A 104 -7.96 -7.57 1.71
N ALA A 105 -7.27 -6.50 2.07
CA ALA A 105 -5.84 -6.33 1.83
C ALA A 105 -5.10 -6.32 3.16
N GLN A 106 -4.22 -7.30 3.37
CA GLN A 106 -3.31 -7.29 4.51
C GLN A 106 -2.19 -6.29 4.26
N TYR A 107 -1.88 -5.48 5.28
CA TYR A 107 -0.76 -4.56 5.24
C TYR A 107 -0.06 -4.47 6.59
N MET A 108 1.19 -4.01 6.55
CA MET A 108 2.03 -3.80 7.72
C MET A 108 2.81 -2.50 7.56
N PRO A 109 2.54 -1.49 8.41
CA PRO A 109 3.38 -0.31 8.48
C PRO A 109 4.68 -0.65 9.22
N GLU A 110 5.81 -0.39 8.58
CA GLU A 110 7.15 -0.35 9.16
C GLU A 110 7.62 1.11 9.22
N ASP A 111 8.62 1.43 10.04
CA ASP A 111 9.11 2.79 10.31
C ASP A 111 9.27 3.70 9.06
N ASN A 112 9.63 3.12 7.91
CA ASN A 112 9.72 3.84 6.64
C ASN A 112 9.31 2.97 5.43
N ALA A 113 8.40 2.03 5.65
CA ALA A 113 7.88 1.21 4.57
C ALA A 113 6.44 0.77 4.83
N LEU A 114 5.70 0.59 3.75
CA LEU A 114 4.41 -0.07 3.72
C LEU A 114 4.60 -1.43 3.05
N VAL A 115 4.38 -2.50 3.81
CA VAL A 115 4.29 -3.85 3.25
C VAL A 115 2.82 -4.13 2.95
N VAL A 116 2.50 -4.50 1.72
CA VAL A 116 1.14 -4.88 1.29
C VAL A 116 1.17 -6.25 0.62
N HIS A 117 0.13 -7.03 0.89
CA HIS A 117 -0.11 -8.32 0.27
C HIS A 117 -1.12 -8.16 -0.87
N SER A 118 -1.06 -9.02 -1.88
CA SER A 118 -2.13 -9.15 -2.88
C SER A 118 -3.49 -9.29 -2.15
N PRO A 119 -4.55 -8.60 -2.60
CA PRO A 119 -5.86 -8.71 -1.98
C PRO A 119 -6.46 -10.10 -2.08
N GLU A 120 -7.28 -10.46 -1.10
CA GLU A 120 -8.04 -11.71 -1.12
C GLU A 120 -9.53 -11.45 -0.87
N PRO A 121 -10.41 -12.19 -1.57
CA PRO A 121 -11.84 -12.17 -1.25
C PRO A 121 -12.06 -12.83 0.11
N MET A 122 -12.88 -12.21 0.95
CA MET A 122 -13.35 -12.82 2.19
C MET A 122 -14.26 -14.00 1.86
N ALA A 123 -13.97 -15.17 2.45
CA ALA A 123 -14.84 -16.32 2.33
C ALA A 123 -16.25 -15.95 2.83
N ALA A 124 -17.27 -16.23 2.03
CA ALA A 124 -18.65 -16.10 2.46
C ALA A 124 -18.90 -17.07 3.61
N VAL A 125 -19.36 -16.54 4.76
CA VAL A 125 -19.78 -17.31 5.93
C VAL A 125 -21.20 -17.82 5.72
#